data_AF-A0A848X237-F1
#
_entry.id   AF-A0A848X237-F1
#
_cell.length_a   1.000
_cell.length_b   1.000
_cell.length_c   1.000
_cell.angle_alpha   90.00
_cell.angle_beta   90.00
_cell.angle_gamma   90.00
#
_symmetry.space_group_name_H-M   'P 1'
#
loop_
_entity.id
_entity.type
_entity.pdbx_description
1 polymer ?
#
loop_
_entity_poly.entity_id
_entity_poly.type
_entity_poly.pdbx_seq_one_letter_code
_entity_poly.pdbx_strand_id
1 'polypeptide(L)'
;AGTYSVELTVTDKDDGEGTDDLVLTVPHATVGINIKPLEDPNPVSLRGNGTMPVAILGSIDLDVNDINPATLSLGDGSGADTPIEQKRSGDFPAYVEDVDGDGFMDLVTMFSVRNMVDNGDLSALSIELVLRGFLMDGCTNIQGTDTVRPVGRDS
;
A
#
# COMPACT_ATOMS: atom_id res chain seq x y z
N ALA A 1 -5.80 1.31 -8.90
CA ALA A 1 -7.25 1.13 -8.65
C ALA A 1 -7.83 2.42 -8.11
N GLY A 2 -9.12 2.64 -8.23
CA GLY A 2 -9.78 3.87 -7.75
C GLY A 2 -10.87 4.36 -8.70
N THR A 3 -11.38 5.54 -8.41
CA THR A 3 -12.41 6.20 -9.19
C THR A 3 -11.82 7.41 -9.90
N TYR A 4 -12.01 7.49 -11.21
CA TYR A 4 -11.50 8.55 -12.07
C TYR A 4 -12.68 9.27 -12.71
N SER A 5 -12.69 10.60 -12.66
CA SER A 5 -13.66 11.41 -13.40
C SER A 5 -13.02 11.88 -14.70
N VAL A 6 -13.72 11.67 -15.82
CA VAL A 6 -13.34 12.19 -17.13
C VAL A 6 -14.41 13.18 -17.55
N GLU A 7 -14.04 14.46 -17.61
CA GLU A 7 -14.90 15.51 -18.17
C GLU A 7 -14.71 15.53 -19.69
N LEU A 8 -15.82 15.45 -20.43
CA LEU A 8 -15.86 15.64 -21.87
C LEU A 8 -16.50 16.98 -22.19
N THR A 9 -15.76 17.85 -22.87
CA THR A 9 -16.26 19.14 -23.36
C THR A 9 -16.41 19.12 -24.87
N VAL A 10 -17.58 19.53 -25.37
CA VAL A 10 -17.85 19.74 -26.81
C VAL A 10 -18.17 21.20 -27.04
N THR A 11 -17.42 21.83 -27.94
CA THR A 11 -17.65 23.21 -28.40
C THR A 11 -18.32 23.19 -29.77
N ASP A 12 -19.39 23.97 -29.95
CA ASP A 12 -20.07 24.13 -31.23
C ASP A 12 -19.44 25.23 -32.11
N LYS A 13 -20.04 25.48 -33.28
CA LYS A 13 -19.50 26.44 -34.27
C LYS A 13 -19.60 27.92 -33.84
N ASP A 14 -20.38 28.22 -32.80
CA ASP A 14 -20.61 29.56 -32.28
C ASP A 14 -19.97 29.73 -30.88
N ASP A 15 -18.97 28.89 -30.56
CA ASP A 15 -18.25 28.83 -29.27
C ASP A 15 -19.11 28.44 -28.06
N GLY A 16 -20.28 27.83 -28.28
CA GLY A 16 -21.10 27.26 -27.21
C GLY A 16 -20.54 25.93 -26.70
N GLU A 17 -20.38 25.76 -25.39
CA GLU A 17 -19.85 24.53 -24.78
C GLU A 17 -20.94 23.70 -24.08
N GLY A 18 -20.84 22.38 -24.22
CA GLY A 18 -21.55 21.41 -23.38
C GLY A 18 -20.56 20.44 -22.75
N THR A 19 -20.76 20.12 -21.47
CA THR A 19 -19.92 19.20 -20.72
C THR A 19 -20.71 17.99 -20.22
N ASP A 20 -20.02 16.86 -20.07
CA ASP A 20 -20.54 15.66 -19.39
C ASP A 20 -19.41 14.95 -18.64
N ASP A 21 -19.73 14.35 -17.49
CA ASP A 21 -18.78 13.64 -16.64
C ASP A 21 -18.98 12.13 -16.73
N LEU A 22 -17.91 11.40 -17.06
CA LEU A 22 -17.85 9.95 -16.96
C LEU A 22 -17.05 9.54 -15.71
N VAL A 23 -17.70 8.76 -14.84
CA VAL A 23 -17.02 8.14 -13.69
C VAL A 23 -16.57 6.72 -14.07
N LEU A 24 -15.26 6.49 -14.08
CA LEU A 24 -14.62 5.20 -14.32
C LEU A 24 -14.07 4.60 -13.01
N THR A 25 -14.53 3.40 -12.64
CA THR A 25 -14.00 2.66 -11.48
C THR A 25 -13.06 1.53 -11.92
N VAL A 26 -11.84 1.54 -11.40
CA VAL A 26 -10.85 0.46 -11.57
C VAL A 26 -10.78 -0.34 -10.27
N PRO A 27 -11.15 -1.64 -10.27
CA PRO A 27 -11.16 -2.46 -9.06
C PRO A 27 -9.74 -2.83 -8.58
N HIS A 28 -9.65 -3.31 -7.35
CA HIS A 28 -8.49 -4.01 -6.79
C HIS A 28 -8.93 -5.32 -6.14
N ALA A 29 -8.04 -6.30 -6.06
CA ALA A 29 -8.18 -7.45 -5.19
C ALA A 29 -7.83 -7.05 -3.75
N THR A 30 -8.72 -7.37 -2.81
CA THR A 30 -8.46 -7.16 -1.39
C THR A 30 -7.54 -8.27 -0.87
N VAL A 31 -6.48 -7.89 -0.17
CA VAL A 31 -5.53 -8.83 0.45
C VAL A 31 -5.45 -8.57 1.95
N GLY A 32 -5.25 -9.63 2.73
CA GLY A 32 -4.89 -9.48 4.14
C GLY A 32 -3.47 -8.94 4.24
N ILE A 33 -3.23 -8.02 5.16
CA ILE A 33 -1.87 -7.63 5.54
C ILE A 33 -1.74 -7.66 7.06
N ASN A 34 -0.51 -7.82 7.53
CA ASN A 34 -0.18 -7.68 8.92
C ASN A 34 1.12 -6.90 9.11
N ILE A 35 1.06 -5.82 9.87
CA ILE A 35 2.22 -5.05 10.29
C ILE A 35 2.81 -5.74 11.53
N LYS A 36 4.11 -6.06 11.54
CA LYS A 36 4.74 -6.66 12.73
C LYS A 36 4.76 -5.62 13.87
N PRO A 37 4.48 -5.99 15.14
CA PRO A 37 4.65 -7.34 15.70
C PRO A 37 3.38 -8.22 15.79
N LEU A 38 2.36 -8.05 14.93
CA LEU A 38 1.08 -8.78 15.02
C LEU A 38 0.25 -8.40 16.26
N GLU A 39 0.35 -7.15 16.73
CA GLU A 39 -0.51 -6.60 17.80
C GLU A 39 -1.59 -5.70 17.17
N ASP A 40 -2.86 -5.81 17.54
CA ASP A 40 -3.91 -4.92 17.01
C ASP A 40 -4.36 -3.89 18.06
N PRO A 41 -4.07 -2.58 17.91
CA PRO A 41 -3.30 -1.93 16.84
C PRO A 41 -1.77 -2.00 17.03
N ASN A 42 -1.04 -2.01 15.92
CA ASN A 42 0.40 -2.27 15.92
C ASN A 42 1.21 -1.09 16.46
N PRO A 43 1.98 -1.23 17.55
CA PRO A 43 2.82 -0.15 18.04
C PRO A 43 3.94 0.18 17.04
N VAL A 44 3.98 1.41 16.54
CA VAL A 44 5.03 1.88 15.61
C VAL A 44 5.77 3.06 16.21
N SER A 45 7.08 2.91 16.48
CA SER A 45 7.89 4.03 17.00
C SER A 45 8.19 5.04 15.90
N LEU A 46 7.71 6.28 16.05
CA LEU A 46 8.03 7.38 15.12
C LEU A 46 9.48 7.86 15.26
N ARG A 47 10.15 7.47 16.35
CA ARG A 47 11.52 7.88 16.67
C ARG A 47 12.48 6.75 16.31
N GLY A 48 12.95 6.73 15.08
CA GLY A 48 13.96 5.78 14.64
C GLY A 48 14.19 5.77 13.13
N ASN A 49 15.37 5.26 12.74
CA ASN A 49 15.69 4.92 11.35
C ASN A 49 15.50 3.42 11.09
N GLY A 50 14.55 2.81 11.82
CA GLY A 50 14.25 1.39 11.70
C GLY A 50 13.35 1.09 10.52
N THR A 51 13.26 -0.19 10.19
CA THR A 51 12.32 -0.71 9.20
C THR A 51 11.12 -1.34 9.90
N MET A 52 9.94 -1.16 9.31
CA MET A 52 8.70 -1.79 9.73
C MET A 52 8.41 -2.99 8.82
N PRO A 53 8.40 -4.22 9.35
CA PRO A 53 8.02 -5.39 8.56
C PRO A 53 6.52 -5.41 8.33
N VAL A 54 6.10 -5.77 7.12
CA VAL A 54 4.70 -5.98 6.76
C VAL A 54 4.59 -7.29 6.00
N ALA A 55 3.72 -8.18 6.46
CA ALA A 55 3.33 -9.40 5.79
C ALA A 55 2.10 -9.13 4.92
N ILE A 56 2.10 -9.63 3.68
CA ILE A 56 0.92 -9.76 2.85
C ILE A 56 0.51 -11.22 2.93
N LEU A 57 -0.69 -11.46 3.44
CA LEU A 57 -1.15 -12.79 3.81
C LEU A 57 -1.60 -13.57 2.56
N GLY A 58 -1.05 -14.77 2.40
CA GLY A 58 -1.49 -15.71 1.38
C GLY A 58 -2.91 -16.20 1.65
N SER A 59 -3.54 -16.78 0.62
CA SER A 59 -4.83 -17.45 0.82
C SER A 59 -5.09 -18.47 -0.28
N ILE A 60 -6.23 -19.14 -0.23
CA ILE A 60 -6.69 -20.02 -1.30
C ILE A 60 -6.84 -19.29 -2.65
N ASP A 61 -7.06 -17.97 -2.62
CA ASP A 61 -7.26 -17.13 -3.80
C ASP A 61 -6.03 -16.27 -4.15
N LEU A 62 -4.95 -16.33 -3.35
CA LEU A 62 -3.74 -15.53 -3.54
C LEU A 62 -2.47 -16.36 -3.29
N ASP A 63 -1.73 -16.64 -4.37
CA ASP A 63 -0.32 -17.04 -4.29
C ASP A 63 0.54 -15.77 -4.17
N VAL A 64 1.22 -15.61 -3.04
CA VAL A 64 2.04 -14.41 -2.79
C VAL A 64 3.26 -14.31 -3.70
N ASN A 65 3.65 -15.39 -4.39
CA ASN A 65 4.72 -15.35 -5.40
C ASN A 65 4.29 -14.63 -6.69
N ASP A 66 2.99 -14.46 -6.90
CA ASP A 66 2.47 -13.67 -8.03
C ASP A 66 2.47 -12.17 -7.74
N ILE A 67 2.81 -11.73 -6.52
CA ILE A 67 2.92 -10.31 -6.19
C ILE A 67 4.23 -9.76 -6.77
N ASN A 68 4.16 -8.59 -7.43
CA ASN A 68 5.35 -7.88 -7.88
C ASN A 68 5.90 -6.95 -6.78
N PRO A 69 7.01 -7.31 -6.10
CA PRO A 69 7.51 -6.54 -4.97
C PRO A 69 7.92 -5.11 -5.34
N ALA A 70 8.38 -4.90 -6.58
CA ALA A 70 8.81 -3.59 -7.05
C ALA A 70 7.69 -2.54 -7.12
N THR A 71 6.44 -2.99 -6.99
CA THR A 71 5.25 -2.14 -7.02
C THR A 71 4.63 -1.92 -5.65
N LEU A 72 5.15 -2.60 -4.62
CA LEU A 72 4.59 -2.52 -3.27
C LEU A 72 4.89 -1.16 -2.64
N SER A 73 3.84 -0.55 -2.11
CA SER A 73 3.89 0.70 -1.37
C SER A 73 2.94 0.67 -0.17
N LEU A 74 3.23 1.49 0.83
CA LEU A 74 2.44 1.62 2.05
C LEU A 74 2.28 3.10 2.38
N GLY A 75 1.04 3.54 2.61
CA GLY A 75 0.75 4.95 2.87
C GLY A 75 -0.50 5.18 3.72
N ASP A 76 -0.90 6.43 3.84
CA ASP A 76 -2.07 6.85 4.64
C ASP A 76 -3.41 6.66 3.89
N GLY A 77 -3.36 6.08 2.69
CA GLY A 77 -4.52 5.91 1.82
C GLY A 77 -4.71 7.05 0.82
N SER A 78 -3.89 8.08 0.85
CA SER A 78 -3.95 9.24 -0.04
C SER A 78 -2.62 9.51 -0.74
N GLY A 79 -2.65 10.22 -1.88
CA GLY A 79 -1.44 10.66 -2.55
C GLY A 79 -0.53 9.53 -3.03
N ALA A 80 0.78 9.75 -2.92
CA ALA A 80 1.81 8.80 -3.31
C ALA A 80 2.42 8.14 -2.08
N ASP A 81 2.26 6.82 -1.99
CA ASP A 81 2.70 6.00 -0.87
C ASP A 81 4.23 5.77 -0.84
N THR A 82 4.75 5.38 0.32
CA THR A 82 6.16 4.99 0.52
C THR A 82 6.42 3.61 -0.09
N PRO A 83 7.40 3.47 -1.02
CA PRO A 83 7.77 2.17 -1.56
C PRO A 83 8.48 1.30 -0.51
N ILE A 84 8.49 -0.02 -0.73
CA ILE A 84 9.31 -0.93 0.08
C ILE A 84 10.80 -0.52 0.06
N GLU A 85 11.51 -0.84 1.12
CA GLU A 85 12.96 -0.62 1.20
C GLU A 85 13.68 -1.31 0.04
N GLN A 86 14.71 -0.67 -0.48
CA GLN A 86 15.59 -1.25 -1.49
C GLN A 86 17.02 -1.30 -0.95
N LYS A 87 17.64 -2.48 -1.03
CA LYS A 87 19.06 -2.64 -0.68
C LYS A 87 19.91 -1.90 -1.71
N ARG A 88 21.15 -1.56 -1.33
CA ARG A 88 22.13 -0.95 -2.24
C ARG A 88 22.44 -1.80 -3.48
N SER A 89 22.21 -3.11 -3.41
CA SER A 89 22.34 -4.02 -4.55
C SER A 89 21.22 -3.89 -5.58
N GLY A 90 20.13 -3.20 -5.25
CA GLY A 90 18.89 -3.15 -6.04
C GLY A 90 17.84 -4.17 -5.60
N ASP A 91 18.19 -5.12 -4.73
CA ASP A 91 17.28 -6.15 -4.25
C ASP A 91 16.31 -5.61 -3.19
N PHE A 92 15.09 -6.14 -3.18
CA PHE A 92 14.12 -5.87 -2.13
C PHE A 92 14.32 -6.86 -0.95
N PRO A 93 14.35 -6.39 0.31
CA PRO A 93 14.38 -7.25 1.49
C PRO A 93 12.99 -7.89 1.70
N ALA A 94 12.70 -8.90 0.88
CA ALA A 94 11.49 -9.70 0.98
C ALA A 94 11.81 -11.18 1.21
N TYR A 95 10.94 -11.86 1.94
CA TYR A 95 11.02 -13.31 2.17
C TYR A 95 9.61 -13.87 2.32
N VAL A 96 9.49 -15.19 2.10
CA VAL A 96 8.22 -15.89 2.11
C VAL A 96 8.20 -16.85 3.31
N GLU A 97 7.24 -16.66 4.21
CA GLU A 97 7.03 -17.47 5.42
C GLU A 97 5.54 -17.55 5.74
N ASP A 98 5.09 -18.60 6.40
CA ASP A 98 3.72 -18.68 6.97
C ASP A 98 3.74 -17.96 8.33
N VAL A 99 3.29 -16.70 8.36
CA VAL A 99 3.38 -15.79 9.51
C VAL A 99 2.26 -16.06 10.51
N ASP A 100 1.06 -16.39 10.04
CA ASP A 100 -0.13 -16.56 10.87
C ASP A 100 -0.48 -18.03 11.19
N GLY A 101 0.19 -18.98 10.53
CA GLY A 101 0.07 -20.41 10.78
C GLY A 101 -1.15 -21.05 10.12
N ASP A 102 -1.72 -20.43 9.09
CA ASP A 102 -2.91 -20.91 8.40
C ASP A 102 -2.61 -21.94 7.29
N GLY A 103 -1.32 -22.13 6.97
CA GLY A 103 -0.83 -23.06 5.96
C GLY A 103 -0.75 -22.49 4.54
N PHE A 104 -1.08 -21.21 4.34
CA PHE A 104 -0.74 -20.43 3.17
C PHE A 104 0.56 -19.64 3.44
N MET A 105 1.32 -19.38 2.38
CA MET A 105 2.59 -18.66 2.53
C MET A 105 2.35 -17.16 2.39
N ASP A 106 3.03 -16.37 3.22
CA ASP A 106 2.92 -14.91 3.22
C ASP A 106 4.18 -14.26 2.64
N LEU A 107 4.02 -13.08 2.04
CA LEU A 107 5.14 -12.26 1.59
C LEU A 107 5.45 -11.19 2.63
N VAL A 108 6.61 -11.30 3.29
CA VAL A 108 7.07 -10.29 4.24
C VAL A 108 8.06 -9.35 3.56
N THR A 109 7.79 -8.05 3.65
CA THR A 109 8.64 -6.97 3.15
C THR A 109 8.89 -5.92 4.23
N MET A 110 9.71 -4.91 3.95
CA MET A 110 10.14 -3.90 4.90
C MET A 110 9.89 -2.49 4.37
N PHE A 111 9.39 -1.59 5.21
CA PHE A 111 9.23 -0.18 4.91
C PHE A 111 10.08 0.70 5.83
N SER A 112 10.68 1.75 5.30
CA SER A 112 11.44 2.72 6.12
C SER A 112 10.47 3.59 6.90
N VAL A 113 10.44 3.44 8.23
CA VAL A 113 9.61 4.28 9.11
C VAL A 113 9.96 5.75 8.92
N ARG A 114 11.25 6.05 8.73
CA ARG A 114 11.70 7.42 8.52
C ARG A 114 11.14 8.01 7.22
N ASN A 115 11.15 7.26 6.13
CA ASN A 115 10.62 7.77 4.86
C ASN A 115 9.12 8.01 4.95
N MET A 116 8.38 7.11 5.62
CA MET A 116 6.95 7.27 5.85
C MET A 116 6.61 8.50 6.71
N VAL A 117 7.46 8.83 7.69
CA VAL A 117 7.29 10.05 8.47
C VAL A 117 7.65 11.29 7.64
N ASP A 118 8.79 11.23 6.92
CA ASP A 118 9.30 12.35 6.14
C ASP A 118 8.36 12.72 4.96
N ASN A 119 7.63 11.75 4.39
CA ASN A 119 6.66 12.00 3.30
C ASN A 119 5.20 12.16 3.78
N GLY A 120 4.91 11.95 5.06
CA GLY A 120 3.58 12.16 5.66
C GLY A 120 2.67 10.94 5.72
N ASP A 121 3.08 9.79 5.21
CA ASP A 121 2.33 8.52 5.28
C ASP A 121 2.11 8.02 6.72
N LEU A 122 3.02 8.38 7.63
CA LEU A 122 2.95 7.99 9.03
C LEU A 122 3.17 9.20 9.95
N SER A 123 2.19 9.48 10.81
CA SER A 123 2.25 10.57 11.79
C SER A 123 1.73 10.13 13.15
N ALA A 124 1.79 11.00 14.16
CA ALA A 124 1.19 10.74 15.47
C ALA A 124 -0.34 10.56 15.44
N LEU A 125 -1.00 10.89 14.32
CA LEU A 125 -2.45 10.76 14.14
C LEU A 125 -2.86 9.55 13.30
N SER A 126 -1.90 8.82 12.71
CA SER A 126 -2.20 7.64 11.89
C SER A 126 -2.84 6.55 12.76
N ILE A 127 -3.90 5.94 12.23
CA ILE A 127 -4.62 4.81 12.87
C ILE A 127 -4.70 3.57 11.98
N GLU A 128 -4.45 3.74 10.68
CA GLU A 128 -4.48 2.71 9.65
C GLU A 128 -3.41 3.06 8.62
N LEU A 129 -2.85 2.03 8.00
CA LEU A 129 -2.02 2.15 6.81
C LEU A 129 -2.60 1.29 5.69
N VAL A 130 -2.46 1.75 4.45
CA VAL A 130 -2.96 1.11 3.25
C VAL A 130 -1.78 0.63 2.42
N LEU A 131 -1.71 -0.69 2.23
CA LEU A 131 -0.77 -1.31 1.30
C LEU A 131 -1.38 -1.37 -0.09
N ARG A 132 -0.58 -1.05 -1.11
CA ARG A 132 -0.94 -1.17 -2.52
C ARG A 132 0.15 -1.86 -3.31
N GLY A 133 -0.23 -2.46 -4.43
CA GLY A 133 0.70 -3.05 -5.38
C GLY A 133 0.00 -3.70 -6.56
N PHE A 134 0.77 -4.46 -7.32
CA PHE A 134 0.30 -5.21 -8.48
C PHE A 134 0.76 -6.66 -8.42
N LEU A 135 -0.04 -7.55 -9.02
CA LEU A 135 0.45 -8.86 -9.40
C LEU A 135 1.38 -8.76 -10.61
N MET A 136 2.16 -9.79 -10.85
CA MET A 136 3.09 -9.94 -11.97
C MET A 136 2.39 -9.93 -13.34
N ASP A 137 1.07 -10.11 -13.38
CA ASP A 137 0.24 -9.96 -14.58
C ASP A 137 0.17 -8.51 -15.10
N GLY A 138 0.60 -7.54 -14.28
CA GLY A 138 0.68 -6.12 -14.62
C GLY A 138 -0.66 -5.38 -14.67
N CYS A 139 -1.79 -6.04 -14.37
CA CYS A 139 -3.13 -5.47 -14.49
C CYS A 139 -3.94 -5.59 -13.19
N THR A 140 -3.69 -6.64 -12.40
CA THR A 140 -4.40 -6.86 -11.13
C THR A 140 -3.77 -6.02 -10.04
N ASN A 141 -4.52 -5.02 -9.57
CA ASN A 141 -4.14 -4.20 -8.42
C ASN A 141 -4.48 -4.96 -7.13
N ILE A 142 -3.64 -4.88 -6.12
CA ILE A 142 -3.94 -5.38 -4.77
C ILE A 142 -4.00 -4.23 -3.77
N GLN A 143 -4.86 -4.36 -2.76
CA GLN A 143 -4.94 -3.43 -1.63
C GLN A 143 -5.24 -4.17 -0.33
N GLY A 144 -4.51 -3.83 0.73
CA GLY A 144 -4.78 -4.31 2.09
C GLY A 144 -4.67 -3.17 3.10
N THR A 145 -5.30 -3.32 4.26
CA THR A 145 -5.16 -2.37 5.36
C THR A 145 -4.86 -3.07 6.67
N ASP A 146 -4.15 -2.38 7.55
CA ASP A 146 -3.92 -2.80 8.94
C ASP A 146 -3.82 -1.57 9.83
N THR A 147 -4.17 -1.74 11.11
CA THR A 147 -4.22 -0.66 12.09
C THR A 147 -2.86 -0.44 12.73
N VAL A 148 -2.58 0.82 13.07
CA VAL A 148 -1.34 1.24 13.74
C VAL A 148 -1.63 2.11 14.96
N ARG A 149 -0.74 2.02 15.93
CA ARG A 149 -0.65 2.91 17.09
C ARG A 149 0.74 3.54 17.12
N PRO A 150 0.91 4.72 16.51
CA PRO A 150 2.14 5.49 16.63
C PRO A 150 2.53 5.73 18.09
N VAL A 151 3.80 5.50 18.44
CA VAL A 151 4.36 5.77 19.77
C VAL A 151 5.53 6.75 19.68
N GLY A 152 5.50 7.77 20.54
CA GLY A 152 6.43 8.91 20.50
C GLY A 152 5.90 10.10 19.69
N ARG A 153 6.61 11.24 19.72
CA ARG A 153 6.33 12.38 18.82
C ARG A 153 7.25 12.33 17.61
N ASP A 154 6.68 12.54 16.44
CA ASP A 154 7.31 13.11 15.24
C ASP A 154 8.21 14.29 15.65
N SER A 155 9.49 14.23 15.27
CA SER A 155 10.53 15.18 15.69
C SER A 155 10.61 16.40 14.78
#